data_AF-G8SLZ6-F1
#
_entry.id   AF-G8SLZ6-F1
#
_cell.length_a   1.000
_cell.length_b   1.000
_cell.length_c   1.000
_cell.angle_alpha   90.00
_cell.angle_beta   90.00
_cell.angle_gamma   90.00
#
_symmetry.space_group_name_H-M   'P 1'
#
loop_
_entity.id
_entity.type
_entity.pdbx_description
1 polymer ?
#
loop_
_entity_poly.entity_id
_entity_poly.type
_entity_poly.pdbx_seq_one_letter_code
_entity_poly.pdbx_strand_id
1 'polypeptide(L)'
;MTVHLFVIVRFVALLAAVPFAWGRGLSRLDLALAVGWCTLTCLGTTAGHHRYFTHGSFKAGRPLRIGLAVAGSLAVQGAVNRPTAARLARITR
;
A
#
# COMPACT_ATOMS: atom_id res chain seq x y z
N MET A 1 19.87 -10.36 -19.24
CA MET A 1 19.45 -9.31 -20.19
C MET A 1 17.96 -8.97 -20.09
N THR A 2 17.06 -9.96 -19.96
CA THR A 2 15.60 -9.77 -19.97
C THR A 2 15.04 -8.90 -18.82
N VAL A 3 15.59 -9.03 -17.60
CA VAL A 3 15.09 -8.29 -16.43
C VAL A 3 15.30 -6.78 -16.58
N HIS A 4 16.47 -6.35 -17.06
CA HIS A 4 16.75 -4.93 -17.29
C HIS A 4 15.84 -4.34 -18.36
N LEU A 5 15.61 -5.08 -19.45
CA LEU A 5 14.68 -4.66 -20.48
C LEU A 5 13.26 -4.48 -19.92
N PHE A 6 12.79 -5.45 -19.13
CA PHE A 6 11.47 -5.39 -18.48
C PHE A 6 11.34 -4.16 -17.59
N VAL A 7 12.36 -3.88 -16.76
CA VAL A 7 12.38 -2.72 -15.87
C VAL A 7 12.37 -1.42 -16.67
N ILE A 8 13.29 -1.26 -17.62
CA ILE A 8 13.43 -0.02 -18.41
C ILE A 8 12.17 0.25 -19.22
N VAL A 9 11.62 -0.76 -19.91
CA VAL A 9 10.38 -0.62 -20.69
C VAL A 9 9.23 -0.09 -19.85
N ARG A 10 9.06 -0.57 -18.60
CA ARG A 10 7.94 -0.10 -17.77
C ARG A 10 8.09 1.34 -17.32
N PHE A 11 9.30 1.78 -16.99
CA PHE A 11 9.54 3.18 -16.64
C PHE A 11 9.37 4.10 -17.85
N VAL A 12 9.94 3.75 -19.00
CA VAL A 12 9.79 4.52 -20.24
C VAL A 12 8.32 4.59 -20.66
N ALA A 13 7.59 3.47 -20.61
CA ALA A 13 6.17 3.43 -20.93
C ALA A 13 5.34 4.32 -19.99
N LEU A 14 5.64 4.33 -18.69
CA LEU A 14 4.95 5.20 -17.73
C LEU A 14 5.20 6.69 -18.05
N LEU A 15 6.46 7.05 -18.28
CA LEU A 15 6.85 8.43 -18.61
C LEU A 15 6.22 8.92 -19.92
N ALA A 16 6.04 8.04 -20.90
CA ALA A 16 5.37 8.38 -22.16
C ALA A 16 3.83 8.42 -22.01
N ALA A 17 3.24 7.53 -21.21
CA ALA A 17 1.78 7.41 -21.07
C ALA A 17 1.14 8.61 -20.37
N VAL A 18 1.80 9.17 -19.35
CA VAL A 18 1.27 10.30 -18.56
C VAL A 18 0.99 11.55 -19.42
N PRO A 19 1.95 12.11 -20.18
CA PRO A 19 1.68 13.27 -21.04
C PRO A 19 0.73 12.92 -22.19
N PHE A 20 0.78 11.69 -22.72
CA PHE A 20 -0.10 11.26 -23.79
C PHE A 20 -1.58 11.20 -23.38
N ALA A 21 -1.87 10.74 -22.16
CA ALA A 21 -3.23 10.61 -21.62
C ALA A 21 -3.74 11.90 -20.94
N TRP A 22 -2.88 12.91 -20.77
CA TRP A 22 -3.20 14.14 -20.06
C TRP A 22 -4.34 14.91 -20.74
N GLY A 23 -5.43 15.15 -20.01
CA GLY A 23 -6.62 15.84 -20.54
C GLY A 23 -7.51 15.02 -21.47
N ARG A 24 -7.13 13.81 -21.86
CA ARG A 24 -7.95 12.88 -22.67
C ARG A 24 -8.54 11.72 -21.86
N GLY A 25 -8.02 11.50 -20.65
CA GLY A 25 -8.45 10.45 -19.73
C GLY A 25 -7.74 10.47 -18.38
N LEU A 26 -6.72 11.31 -18.23
CA LEU A 26 -5.99 11.52 -16.98
C LEU A 26 -6.17 12.96 -16.52
N SER A 27 -6.83 13.12 -15.37
CA SER A 27 -7.10 14.41 -14.72
C SER A 27 -6.21 14.61 -13.49
N ARG A 28 -6.19 15.85 -12.96
CA ARG A 28 -5.51 16.15 -11.68
C ARG A 28 -6.06 15.32 -10.51
N LEU A 29 -7.36 14.99 -10.55
CA LEU A 29 -8.00 14.17 -9.54
C LEU A 29 -7.45 12.74 -9.59
N ASP A 30 -7.28 12.16 -10.77
CA ASP A 30 -6.73 10.81 -10.93
C ASP A 30 -5.31 10.73 -10.37
N LEU A 31 -4.49 11.76 -10.63
CA LEU A 31 -3.14 11.84 -10.08
C LEU A 31 -3.15 11.98 -8.55
N ALA A 32 -4.04 12.82 -8.01
CA ALA A 32 -4.19 12.99 -6.56
C ALA A 32 -4.65 11.69 -5.88
N LEU A 33 -5.61 10.98 -6.48
CA LEU A 33 -6.09 9.68 -6.01
C LEU A 33 -4.98 8.63 -6.08
N ALA A 34 -4.23 8.55 -7.18
CA ALA A 34 -3.11 7.62 -7.33
C ALA A 34 -2.05 7.84 -6.25
N VAL A 35 -1.64 9.09 -6.01
CA VAL A 35 -0.68 9.44 -4.95
C VAL A 35 -1.26 9.15 -3.57
N GLY A 36 -2.50 9.53 -3.31
CA GLY A 36 -3.18 9.30 -2.03
C GLY A 36 -3.29 7.81 -1.68
N TRP A 37 -3.70 6.98 -2.65
CA TRP A 37 -3.82 5.54 -2.43
C TRP A 37 -2.48 4.84 -2.31
N CYS A 38 -1.49 5.22 -3.12
CA CYS A 38 -0.12 4.71 -2.99
C CYS A 38 0.46 5.02 -1.62
N THR A 39 0.35 6.27 -1.15
CA THR A 39 0.87 6.67 0.16
C THR A 39 0.16 5.94 1.30
N LEU A 40 -1.17 5.85 1.26
CA LEU A 40 -1.97 5.12 2.25
C LEU A 40 -1.58 3.63 2.31
N THR A 41 -1.44 2.99 1.16
CA THR A 41 -1.10 1.56 1.05
C THR A 41 0.34 1.28 1.48
N CYS A 42 1.28 2.15 1.10
CA CYS A 42 2.68 2.07 1.54
C CYS A 42 2.81 2.27 3.05
N LEU A 43 2.06 3.21 3.63
CA LEU A 43 2.04 3.44 5.07
C LEU A 43 1.40 2.25 5.80
N GLY A 44 0.31 1.71 5.29
CA GLY A 44 -0.34 0.50 5.80
C GLY A 44 0.59 -0.72 5.78
N THR A 45 1.39 -0.87 4.73
CA THR A 45 2.40 -1.93 4.62
C THR A 45 3.53 -1.74 5.63
N THR A 46 4.13 -0.55 5.66
CA THR A 46 5.35 -0.31 6.45
C THR A 46 5.06 -0.08 7.93
N ALA A 47 4.12 0.80 8.27
CA ALA A 47 3.75 1.05 9.66
C ALA A 47 2.82 -0.03 10.21
N GLY A 48 1.89 -0.54 9.40
CA GLY A 48 0.94 -1.58 9.79
C GLY A 48 1.56 -2.98 9.76
N HIS A 49 1.63 -3.60 8.58
CA HIS A 49 2.10 -4.98 8.44
C HIS A 49 3.52 -5.18 9.01
N HIS A 50 4.47 -4.36 8.59
CA HIS A 50 5.87 -4.54 8.96
C HIS A 50 6.12 -4.15 10.42
N ARG A 51 5.85 -2.90 10.82
CA ARG A 51 6.21 -2.42 12.18
C ARG A 51 5.24 -2.86 13.27
N TYR A 52 3.92 -2.75 13.06
CA TYR A 52 2.96 -2.98 14.12
C TYR A 52 2.57 -4.47 14.26
N PHE A 53 2.20 -5.14 13.17
CA PHE A 53 1.72 -6.52 13.21
C PHE A 53 2.85 -7.54 13.30
N THR A 54 3.93 -7.35 12.55
CA THR A 54 5.08 -8.28 12.54
C THR A 54 6.07 -7.98 13.67
N HIS A 55 6.55 -6.74 13.77
CA HIS A 55 7.59 -6.39 14.77
C HIS A 55 7.05 -5.85 16.10
N GLY A 56 5.79 -5.41 16.18
CA GLY A 56 5.22 -4.88 17.43
C GLY A 56 5.90 -3.62 17.98
N SER A 57 6.53 -2.82 17.12
CA SER A 57 7.44 -1.71 17.50
C SER A 57 6.78 -0.59 18.33
N PHE A 58 5.46 -0.49 18.34
CA PHE A 58 4.73 0.52 19.11
C PHE A 58 3.35 0.00 19.54
N LYS A 59 2.74 0.67 20.52
CA LYS A 59 1.34 0.42 20.92
C LYS A 59 0.41 1.40 20.23
N ALA A 60 -0.53 0.89 19.44
CA ALA A 60 -1.58 1.68 18.79
C ALA A 60 -2.90 1.51 19.55
N GLY A 61 -3.63 2.61 19.76
CA GLY A 61 -5.01 2.59 20.23
C GLY A 61 -5.94 1.89 19.23
N ARG A 62 -7.12 1.44 19.66
CA ARG A 62 -8.09 0.72 18.82
C ARG A 62 -8.34 1.35 17.43
N PRO A 63 -8.64 2.66 17.30
CA PRO A 63 -8.93 3.23 15.98
C PRO A 63 -7.72 3.17 15.04
N LEU A 64 -6.53 3.55 15.52
CA LEU A 64 -5.30 3.49 14.73
C LEU A 64 -4.96 2.05 14.34
N ARG A 65 -5.21 1.10 15.24
CA ARG A 65 -4.97 -0.33 15.01
C ARG A 65 -5.84 -0.89 13.90
N ILE A 66 -7.12 -0.54 13.88
CA ILE A 66 -8.07 -0.92 12.81
C ILE A 66 -7.67 -0.24 11.50
N GLY A 67 -7.37 1.06 11.55
CA GLY A 67 -6.94 1.82 10.36
C GLY A 67 -5.70 1.22 9.70
N LEU A 68 -4.68 0.84 10.49
CA LEU A 68 -3.48 0.19 9.98
C LEU A 68 -3.75 -1.22 9.40
N ALA A 69 -4.70 -1.98 9.97
CA ALA A 69 -5.08 -3.29 9.43
C ALA A 69 -5.77 -3.15 8.07
N VAL A 70 -6.69 -2.20 7.94
CA VAL A 70 -7.41 -1.94 6.69
C VAL A 70 -6.45 -1.38 5.63
N ALA A 71 -5.69 -0.33 5.96
CA ALA A 71 -4.75 0.28 5.04
C ALA A 71 -3.65 -0.68 4.57
N GLY A 72 -3.19 -1.58 5.46
CA GLY A 72 -2.25 -2.64 5.08
C GLY A 72 -2.86 -3.67 4.13
N SER A 73 -4.12 -4.06 4.37
CA SER A 73 -4.82 -5.06 3.56
C SER A 73 -5.06 -4.59 2.12
N LEU A 74 -5.14 -3.27 1.88
CA LEU A 74 -5.20 -2.68 0.53
C LEU A 74 -3.99 -3.05 -0.34
N ALA A 75 -2.86 -3.45 0.27
CA ALA A 75 -1.64 -3.79 -0.45
C ALA A 75 -1.63 -5.23 -1.00
N VAL A 76 -2.59 -6.08 -0.61
CA VAL A 76 -2.75 -7.47 -1.10
C VAL A 76 -1.47 -8.32 -0.95
N GLN A 77 -0.61 -8.01 0.02
CA GLN A 77 0.67 -8.72 0.27
C GLN A 77 0.50 -10.05 1.04
N GLY A 78 -0.74 -10.50 1.25
CA GLY A 78 -1.05 -11.72 2.00
C GLY A 78 -1.60 -11.42 3.40
N ALA A 79 -2.40 -12.35 3.92
CA ALA A 79 -3.03 -12.22 5.22
C ALA A 79 -1.98 -12.22 6.34
N VAL A 80 -2.25 -11.42 7.37
CA VAL A 80 -1.57 -11.48 8.67
C VAL A 80 -1.60 -12.94 9.14
N ASN A 81 -0.43 -13.58 9.19
CA ASN A 81 -0.25 -15.02 9.35
C ASN A 81 -0.88 -15.59 10.64
N ARG A 82 -1.14 -16.91 10.67
CA ARG A 82 -1.90 -17.58 11.77
C ARG A 82 -1.42 -17.30 13.22
N PRO A 83 -0.15 -16.95 13.52
CA PRO A 83 0.26 -16.49 14.85
C PRO A 83 -0.17 -15.06 15.20
N THR A 84 -0.25 -14.15 14.21
CA THR A 84 -0.60 -12.73 14.38
C THR A 84 -2.11 -12.47 14.27
N ALA A 85 -2.88 -13.42 13.71
CA ALA A 85 -4.34 -13.44 13.76
C ALA A 85 -4.88 -13.39 15.21
N ALA A 86 -4.17 -13.96 16.19
CA ALA A 86 -4.51 -13.85 17.61
C ALA A 86 -4.43 -12.40 18.13
N ARG A 87 -3.57 -11.55 17.53
CA ARG A 87 -3.46 -10.12 17.85
C ARG A 87 -4.55 -9.31 17.15
N LEU A 88 -5.02 -9.76 15.98
CA LEU A 88 -6.22 -9.27 15.28
C LEU A 88 -7.51 -9.57 16.05
N ALA A 89 -7.65 -10.77 16.63
CA ALA A 89 -8.78 -11.12 17.49
C ALA A 89 -8.87 -10.24 18.76
N ARG A 90 -7.75 -9.60 19.14
CA ARG A 90 -7.66 -8.60 20.22
C ARG A 90 -7.92 -7.16 19.75
N ILE A 91 -8.23 -6.96 18.46
CA ILE A 91 -8.69 -5.69 17.87
C ILE A 91 -10.21 -5.58 18.00
N THR A 92 -10.92 -6.70 17.82
CA THR A 92 -12.37 -6.79 17.87
C THR A 92 -12.95 -7.07 19.26
N ARG A 93 -12.11 -7.46 20.24
CA ARG A 93 -12.46 -7.52 21.67
C ARG A 93 -12.01 -6.27 22.40
#